data_AF-A0A3C0E2V8-F1
#
_entry.id   AF-A0A3C0E2V8-F1
#
_cell.length_a   1.000
_cell.length_b   1.000
_cell.length_c   1.000
_cell.angle_alpha   90.00
_cell.angle_beta   90.00
_cell.angle_gamma   90.00
#
_symmetry.space_group_name_H-M   'P 1'
#
loop_
_entity.id
_entity.type
_entity.pdbx_description
1 polymer ?
#
loop_
_entity_poly.entity_id
_entity_poly.type
_entity_poly.pdbx_seq_one_letter_code
_entity_poly.pdbx_strand_id
1 'polypeptide(L)'
;MKRIIRYAGALLLAAGFVACSEWNVPERETFENQENLEKYIPLLEAESEADLTPSMRDYFAKLREYRQTPHVKGFGWFGNWTGRGSNAQNYLKMLPDSVDFVSLWGTRGNLSEEQKKDLKFFQEIKGGKALLCWIVQDLGDQMTPPGQDPKNYWIVEKGGGNFVEGVKAYANAICDTIEKYNLDGFDIDYEPGYGHSGSMANGETISENSGNTNMFVFIKTLSDRLRPAGRMLVMDGQPEKLSTEASKYIDHYIYQAYWERSTAQVLRKINQPHLENWERKTIITVEFEQGWQTGGVDNYTSVRPEINAYPEGRQIFDYATLDLPDGRRIGGIGTYHMEYDYANTPPYKWLREALHLGNVVYPGKLD
;
A
#
# COMPACT_ATOMS: atom_id res chain seq x y z
N MET A 1 66.69 -46.11 -58.38
CA MET A 1 66.76 -47.54 -57.99
C MET A 1 65.49 -47.83 -57.18
N LYS A 2 64.40 -48.37 -57.74
CA LYS A 2 64.08 -49.83 -57.84
C LYS A 2 64.55 -50.56 -56.58
N ARG A 3 63.74 -51.23 -55.76
CA ARG A 3 62.67 -52.23 -56.03
C ARG A 3 62.27 -52.81 -54.63
N ILE A 4 61.04 -53.15 -54.22
CA ILE A 4 60.20 -54.36 -54.47
C ILE A 4 59.10 -54.32 -53.36
N ILE A 5 57.80 -54.12 -53.65
CA ILE A 5 56.68 -55.08 -53.90
C ILE A 5 56.37 -56.11 -52.78
N ARG A 6 55.09 -56.15 -52.35
CA ARG A 6 54.13 -57.31 -52.20
C ARG A 6 53.32 -57.22 -50.89
N TYR A 7 52.06 -56.80 -50.91
CA TYR A 7 50.78 -57.50 -51.20
C TYR A 7 50.09 -58.12 -49.97
N ALA A 8 48.78 -57.85 -49.94
CA ALA A 8 47.67 -58.70 -49.48
C ALA A 8 47.26 -58.69 -47.99
N GLY A 9 46.01 -58.30 -47.75
CA GLY A 9 45.05 -59.23 -47.15
C GLY A 9 44.24 -58.74 -45.94
N ALA A 10 42.95 -58.53 -46.20
CA ALA A 10 41.81 -59.03 -45.40
C ALA A 10 41.36 -58.33 -44.10
N LEU A 11 40.09 -57.86 -44.19
CA LEU A 11 38.95 -58.13 -43.28
C LEU A 11 38.88 -57.52 -41.86
N LEU A 12 37.95 -56.56 -41.75
CA LEU A 12 36.86 -56.41 -40.76
C LEU A 12 37.02 -57.03 -39.36
N LEU A 13 36.81 -56.19 -38.33
CA LEU A 13 35.90 -56.47 -37.20
C LEU A 13 35.60 -55.18 -36.41
N ALA A 14 34.32 -54.98 -36.11
CA ALA A 14 33.78 -53.87 -35.35
C ALA A 14 34.11 -54.00 -33.85
N ALA A 15 34.34 -52.86 -33.20
CA ALA A 15 34.16 -52.71 -31.75
C ALA A 15 33.69 -51.28 -31.47
N GLY A 16 32.47 -51.17 -30.94
CA GLY A 16 31.90 -49.90 -30.53
C GLY A 16 32.61 -49.36 -29.28
N PHE A 17 32.78 -48.04 -29.25
CA PHE A 17 32.94 -47.30 -28.01
C PHE A 17 31.85 -46.24 -27.95
N VAL A 18 30.84 -46.52 -27.12
CA VAL A 18 30.00 -45.49 -26.52
C VAL A 18 30.91 -44.74 -25.55
N ALA A 19 31.36 -43.55 -25.94
CA ALA A 19 32.00 -42.64 -25.00
C ALA A 19 30.89 -41.86 -24.28
N CYS A 20 30.58 -42.27 -23.05
CA CYS A 20 29.84 -41.44 -22.11
C CYS A 20 30.62 -40.14 -21.89
N SER A 21 29.96 -39.01 -22.12
CA SER A 21 30.44 -37.69 -21.75
C SER A 21 30.28 -37.49 -20.25
N GLU A 22 31.30 -37.80 -19.45
CA GLU A 22 31.35 -37.29 -18.07
C GLU A 22 31.68 -35.80 -18.11
N TRP A 23 30.64 -35.00 -17.89
CA TRP A 23 30.71 -33.55 -17.72
C TRP A 23 31.41 -33.23 -16.39
N ASN A 24 32.54 -32.53 -16.45
CA ASN A 24 33.19 -31.88 -15.29
C ASN A 24 32.43 -30.59 -14.91
N VAL A 25 31.15 -30.69 -14.53
CA VAL A 25 30.45 -29.57 -13.88
C VAL A 25 30.55 -29.78 -12.38
N PRO A 26 31.10 -28.83 -11.61
CA PRO A 26 31.09 -28.92 -10.15
C PRO A 26 29.65 -29.07 -9.68
N GLU A 27 29.37 -30.09 -8.86
CA GLU A 27 28.09 -30.20 -8.17
C GLU A 27 27.87 -28.93 -7.34
N ARG A 28 26.66 -28.36 -7.45
CA ARG A 28 26.28 -27.19 -6.67
C ARG A 28 26.21 -27.59 -5.20
N GLU A 29 27.02 -26.95 -4.36
CA GLU A 29 26.82 -27.00 -2.92
C GLU A 29 25.43 -26.42 -2.59
N THR A 30 24.56 -27.26 -2.06
CA THR A 30 23.21 -26.89 -1.61
C THR A 30 23.25 -26.70 -0.10
N PHE A 31 22.90 -25.51 0.37
CA PHE A 31 22.70 -25.23 1.79
C PHE A 31 21.31 -25.73 2.21
N GLU A 32 21.06 -25.99 3.50
CA GLU A 32 19.75 -26.45 4.00
C GLU A 32 18.58 -25.55 3.51
N ASN A 33 18.79 -24.23 3.44
CA ASN A 33 17.80 -23.28 2.93
C ASN A 33 17.63 -23.30 1.39
N GLN A 34 18.38 -24.15 0.70
CA GLN A 34 18.36 -24.36 -0.75
C GLN A 34 18.05 -25.82 -1.13
N GLU A 35 17.72 -26.68 -0.18
CA GLU A 35 17.27 -28.04 -0.47
C GLU A 35 16.04 -28.00 -1.39
N ASN A 36 16.12 -28.71 -2.52
CA ASN A 36 15.11 -28.77 -3.59
C ASN A 36 14.92 -27.49 -4.43
N LEU A 37 15.80 -26.48 -4.35
CA LEU A 37 15.78 -25.33 -5.27
C LEU A 37 16.47 -25.63 -6.60
N GLU A 38 15.70 -25.87 -7.65
CA GLU A 38 16.22 -26.00 -9.03
C GLU A 38 16.92 -24.69 -9.50
N LYS A 39 16.42 -23.52 -9.07
CA LYS A 39 16.98 -22.20 -9.40
C LYS A 39 16.66 -21.18 -8.29
N TYR A 40 17.60 -20.31 -7.93
CA TYR A 40 17.32 -19.16 -7.05
C TYR A 40 16.76 -18.00 -7.88
N ILE A 41 15.57 -17.50 -7.51
CA ILE A 41 14.91 -16.37 -8.16
C ILE A 41 14.94 -15.17 -7.19
N PRO A 42 15.57 -14.03 -7.54
CA PRO A 42 15.54 -12.83 -6.72
C PRO A 42 14.10 -12.34 -6.47
N LEU A 43 13.83 -11.74 -5.32
CA LEU A 43 12.48 -11.28 -4.96
C LEU A 43 11.84 -10.34 -6.00
N LEU A 44 12.66 -9.50 -6.66
CA LEU A 44 12.19 -8.61 -7.72
C LEU A 44 11.63 -9.40 -8.92
N GLU A 45 12.17 -10.58 -9.21
CA GLU A 45 11.76 -11.46 -10.32
C GLU A 45 10.69 -12.49 -9.89
N ALA A 46 10.55 -12.77 -8.59
CA ALA A 46 9.56 -13.72 -8.08
C ALA A 46 8.12 -13.24 -8.36
N GLU A 47 7.27 -14.13 -8.89
CA GLU A 47 5.86 -13.84 -9.18
C GLU A 47 4.91 -14.61 -8.27
N SER A 48 5.37 -15.69 -7.63
CA SER A 48 4.55 -16.59 -6.83
C SER A 48 5.31 -17.25 -5.67
N GLU A 49 4.59 -17.93 -4.79
CA GLU A 49 5.17 -18.70 -3.68
C GLU A 49 6.10 -19.85 -4.14
N ALA A 50 5.89 -20.36 -5.36
CA ALA A 50 6.73 -21.39 -5.96
C ALA A 50 8.13 -20.87 -6.32
N ASP A 51 8.29 -19.57 -6.52
CA ASP A 51 9.58 -18.92 -6.82
C ASP A 51 10.42 -18.68 -5.55
N LEU A 52 9.85 -18.92 -4.37
CA LEU A 52 10.46 -18.64 -3.09
C LEU A 52 11.21 -19.87 -2.53
N THR A 53 12.26 -19.62 -1.76
CA THR A 53 12.90 -20.67 -0.95
C THR A 53 11.99 -21.07 0.22
N PRO A 54 12.16 -22.28 0.81
CA PRO A 54 11.42 -22.65 2.02
C PRO A 54 11.52 -21.61 3.14
N SER A 55 12.73 -21.09 3.38
CA SER A 55 12.96 -20.06 4.40
C SER A 55 12.22 -18.73 4.12
N MET A 56 12.09 -18.34 2.84
CA MET A 56 11.33 -17.15 2.45
C MET A 56 9.82 -17.36 2.63
N ARG A 57 9.32 -18.57 2.33
CA ARG A 57 7.91 -18.91 2.57
C ARG A 57 7.56 -18.82 4.05
N ASP A 58 8.38 -19.42 4.91
CA ASP A 58 8.20 -19.36 6.37
C ASP A 58 8.26 -17.91 6.88
N TYR A 59 9.18 -17.10 6.34
CA TYR A 59 9.27 -15.68 6.67
C TYR A 59 7.99 -14.92 6.31
N PHE A 60 7.51 -15.05 5.07
CA PHE A 60 6.33 -14.33 4.62
C PHE A 60 5.04 -14.86 5.28
N ALA A 61 4.98 -16.13 5.66
CA ALA A 61 3.90 -16.66 6.48
C ALA A 61 3.82 -15.95 7.84
N LYS A 62 4.96 -15.82 8.55
CA LYS A 62 5.04 -15.05 9.81
C LYS A 62 4.72 -13.57 9.62
N LEU A 63 5.10 -12.99 8.48
CA LEU A 63 4.72 -11.62 8.16
C LEU A 63 3.20 -11.47 8.03
N ARG A 64 2.53 -12.40 7.35
CA ARG A 64 1.06 -12.40 7.23
C ARG A 64 0.38 -12.60 8.58
N GLU A 65 0.95 -13.42 9.48
CA GLU A 65 0.48 -13.56 10.86
C GLU A 65 0.64 -12.25 11.65
N TYR A 66 1.81 -11.61 11.56
CA TYR A 66 2.07 -10.32 12.21
C TYR A 66 1.05 -9.25 11.81
N ARG A 67 0.65 -9.18 10.53
CA ARG A 67 -0.35 -8.23 10.03
C ARG A 67 -1.73 -8.39 10.67
N GLN A 68 -2.05 -9.57 11.21
CA GLN A 68 -3.31 -9.79 11.94
C GLN A 68 -3.24 -9.32 13.39
N THR A 69 -2.05 -9.08 13.93
CA THR A 69 -1.87 -8.60 15.29
C THR A 69 -2.15 -7.10 15.36
N PRO A 70 -2.63 -6.56 16.50
CA PRO A 70 -2.61 -5.12 16.73
C PRO A 70 -1.15 -4.62 16.71
N HIS A 71 -0.88 -3.57 15.94
CA HIS A 71 0.42 -2.89 15.89
C HIS A 71 0.24 -1.46 15.34
N VAL A 72 1.31 -0.66 15.31
CA VAL A 72 1.33 0.63 14.58
C VAL A 72 1.47 0.33 13.11
N LYS A 73 0.41 0.55 12.35
CA LYS A 73 0.38 0.22 10.92
C LYS A 73 1.26 1.14 10.10
N GLY A 74 1.90 0.58 9.08
CA GLY A 74 2.58 1.31 8.02
C GLY A 74 1.66 1.58 6.85
N PHE A 75 1.51 2.86 6.49
CA PHE A 75 0.71 3.32 5.37
C PHE A 75 1.53 4.25 4.45
N GLY A 76 1.07 4.48 3.23
CA GLY A 76 1.56 5.57 2.40
C GLY A 76 0.76 5.76 1.12
N TRP A 77 0.82 6.96 0.56
CA TRP A 77 0.37 7.22 -0.80
C TRP A 77 1.51 6.90 -1.76
N PHE A 78 1.34 5.83 -2.52
CA PHE A 78 2.36 5.28 -3.41
C PHE A 78 2.16 5.77 -4.84
N GLY A 79 3.05 6.66 -5.27
CA GLY A 79 3.11 7.17 -6.63
C GLY A 79 3.94 6.27 -7.57
N ASN A 80 3.86 6.55 -8.87
CA ASN A 80 4.72 5.96 -9.89
C ASN A 80 4.77 4.41 -9.90
N TRP A 81 3.66 3.77 -9.51
CA TRP A 81 3.52 2.33 -9.54
C TRP A 81 3.44 1.81 -10.98
N THR A 82 4.43 1.02 -11.39
CA THR A 82 4.45 0.42 -12.74
C THR A 82 4.64 -1.09 -12.74
N GLY A 83 5.15 -1.67 -11.66
CA GLY A 83 5.39 -3.12 -11.54
C GLY A 83 6.39 -3.67 -12.57
N ARG A 84 7.23 -2.82 -13.18
CA ARG A 84 8.15 -3.20 -14.27
C ARG A 84 9.52 -2.55 -14.14
N GLY A 85 10.50 -3.17 -14.81
CA GLY A 85 11.89 -2.68 -14.86
C GLY A 85 12.73 -3.12 -13.65
N SER A 86 13.96 -2.65 -13.59
CA SER A 86 14.94 -3.04 -12.56
C SER A 86 14.91 -2.18 -11.29
N ASN A 87 14.12 -1.11 -11.26
CA ASN A 87 14.05 -0.20 -10.12
C ASN A 87 12.97 -0.68 -9.12
N ALA A 88 13.39 -1.13 -7.94
CA ALA A 88 12.48 -1.62 -6.90
C ALA A 88 11.53 -0.54 -6.36
N GLN A 89 11.84 0.75 -6.57
CA GLN A 89 10.95 1.88 -6.23
C GLN A 89 9.56 1.76 -6.87
N ASN A 90 9.45 1.11 -8.04
CA ASN A 90 8.20 1.08 -8.81
C ASN A 90 7.30 -0.14 -8.53
N TYR A 91 7.58 -0.91 -7.48
CA TYR A 91 6.92 -2.18 -7.17
C TYR A 91 6.29 -2.17 -5.76
N LEU A 92 5.02 -2.56 -5.67
CA LEU A 92 4.34 -2.81 -4.40
C LEU A 92 5.02 -3.94 -3.62
N LYS A 93 5.41 -5.03 -4.30
CA LYS A 93 6.06 -6.18 -3.64
C LYS A 93 7.41 -5.83 -3.02
N MET A 94 8.03 -4.72 -3.44
CA MET A 94 9.33 -4.27 -2.95
C MET A 94 9.24 -3.16 -1.89
N LEU A 95 8.03 -2.73 -1.51
CA LEU A 95 7.83 -1.88 -0.34
C LEU A 95 8.38 -2.55 0.93
N PRO A 96 8.74 -1.80 1.98
CA PRO A 96 9.14 -2.40 3.26
C PRO A 96 8.10 -3.40 3.75
N ASP A 97 8.53 -4.53 4.30
CA ASP A 97 7.61 -5.59 4.75
C ASP A 97 6.69 -5.13 5.89
N SER A 98 7.09 -4.07 6.62
CA SER A 98 6.31 -3.39 7.65
C SER A 98 5.19 -2.48 7.11
N VAL A 99 5.02 -2.34 5.78
CA VAL A 99 3.91 -1.56 5.19
C VAL A 99 2.67 -2.42 5.09
N ASP A 100 1.61 -2.07 5.82
CA ASP A 100 0.35 -2.79 5.90
C ASP A 100 -0.49 -2.63 4.64
N PHE A 101 -0.70 -1.39 4.23
CA PHE A 101 -1.50 -1.05 3.07
C PHE A 101 -1.08 0.29 2.48
N VAL A 102 -1.46 0.54 1.23
CA VAL A 102 -1.14 1.78 0.51
C VAL A 102 -2.34 2.32 -0.24
N SER A 103 -2.35 3.62 -0.46
CA SER A 103 -3.25 4.29 -1.38
C SER A 103 -2.50 4.60 -2.68
N LEU A 104 -3.04 4.17 -3.82
CA LEU A 104 -2.37 4.30 -5.10
C LEU A 104 -2.55 5.72 -5.66
N TRP A 105 -1.53 6.57 -5.51
CA TRP A 105 -1.59 7.96 -5.96
C TRP A 105 -1.48 8.04 -7.49
N GLY A 106 -2.55 8.48 -8.14
CA GLY A 106 -2.62 8.71 -9.59
C GLY A 106 -3.04 7.49 -10.43
N THR A 107 -3.12 6.28 -9.86
CA THR A 107 -3.61 5.09 -10.59
C THR A 107 -5.14 5.04 -10.54
N ARG A 108 -5.80 4.97 -11.71
CA ARG A 108 -7.27 5.07 -11.83
C ARG A 108 -7.93 3.87 -12.53
N GLY A 109 -7.14 2.86 -12.92
CA GLY A 109 -7.58 1.68 -13.66
C GLY A 109 -6.65 1.36 -14.82
N ASN A 110 -7.13 0.51 -15.75
CA ASN A 110 -6.38 -0.01 -16.90
C ASN A 110 -5.02 -0.61 -16.51
N LEU A 111 -5.01 -1.40 -15.43
CA LEU A 111 -3.78 -2.00 -14.93
C LEU A 111 -3.14 -2.90 -15.99
N SER A 112 -1.82 -2.77 -16.15
CA SER A 112 -1.03 -3.68 -16.98
C SER A 112 -0.95 -5.07 -16.35
N GLU A 113 -0.52 -6.08 -17.12
CA GLU A 113 -0.33 -7.42 -16.58
C GLU A 113 0.78 -7.44 -15.51
N GLU A 114 1.81 -6.62 -15.67
CA GLU A 114 2.89 -6.49 -14.68
C GLU A 114 2.38 -5.89 -13.35
N GLN A 115 1.54 -4.85 -13.41
CA GLN A 115 0.89 -4.30 -12.22
C GLN A 115 -0.01 -5.35 -11.55
N LYS A 116 -0.79 -6.12 -12.31
CA LYS A 116 -1.63 -7.19 -11.74
C LYS A 116 -0.80 -8.27 -11.03
N LYS A 117 0.34 -8.66 -11.61
CA LYS A 117 1.25 -9.63 -10.99
C LYS A 117 1.91 -9.09 -9.73
N ASP A 118 2.40 -7.85 -9.76
CA ASP A 118 2.99 -7.17 -8.61
C ASP A 118 1.98 -7.02 -7.47
N LEU A 119 0.74 -6.60 -7.78
CA LEU A 119 -0.37 -6.54 -6.83
C LEU A 119 -0.67 -7.92 -6.22
N LYS A 120 -0.78 -8.96 -7.05
CA LYS A 120 -1.06 -10.31 -6.59
C LYS A 120 0.01 -10.81 -5.62
N PHE A 121 1.28 -10.60 -5.92
CA PHE A 121 2.37 -10.95 -5.01
C PHE A 121 2.28 -10.16 -3.69
N PHE A 122 2.05 -8.85 -3.78
CA PHE A 122 1.90 -7.99 -2.61
C PHE A 122 0.76 -8.48 -1.69
N GLN A 123 -0.37 -8.87 -2.26
CA GLN A 123 -1.53 -9.40 -1.54
C GLN A 123 -1.28 -10.78 -0.95
N GLU A 124 -0.94 -11.77 -1.78
CA GLU A 124 -0.93 -13.18 -1.39
C GLU A 124 0.33 -13.55 -0.59
N ILE A 125 1.49 -13.00 -0.97
CA ILE A 125 2.75 -13.34 -0.32
C ILE A 125 3.00 -12.41 0.86
N LYS A 126 2.93 -11.09 0.65
CA LYS A 126 3.27 -10.14 1.72
C LYS A 126 2.12 -9.89 2.67
N GLY A 127 0.87 -10.10 2.27
CA GLY A 127 -0.31 -9.71 3.04
C GLY A 127 -0.61 -8.21 2.97
N GLY A 128 -0.09 -7.53 1.96
CA GLY A 128 -0.33 -6.12 1.70
C GLY A 128 -1.70 -5.84 1.09
N LYS A 129 -2.17 -4.61 1.22
CA LYS A 129 -3.42 -4.14 0.61
C LYS A 129 -3.20 -2.86 -0.20
N ALA A 130 -3.80 -2.75 -1.39
CA ALA A 130 -3.67 -1.57 -2.24
C ALA A 130 -5.05 -0.96 -2.56
N LEU A 131 -5.22 0.32 -2.25
CA LEU A 131 -6.48 1.05 -2.38
C LEU A 131 -6.44 1.98 -3.59
N LEU A 132 -7.56 2.09 -4.33
CA LEU A 132 -7.76 3.24 -5.21
C LEU A 132 -7.93 4.50 -4.36
N CYS A 133 -7.43 5.63 -4.84
CA CYS A 133 -7.41 6.88 -4.08
C CYS A 133 -7.59 8.08 -5.01
N TRP A 134 -8.47 9.01 -4.64
CA TRP A 134 -8.54 10.35 -5.23
C TRP A 134 -9.46 11.28 -4.45
N ILE A 135 -9.25 12.59 -4.64
CA ILE A 135 -10.13 13.65 -4.14
C ILE A 135 -11.57 13.44 -4.64
N VAL A 136 -12.52 13.28 -3.71
CA VAL A 136 -13.95 13.22 -4.02
C VAL A 136 -14.59 14.58 -3.79
N GLN A 137 -14.41 15.50 -4.74
CA GLN A 137 -14.93 16.86 -4.67
C GLN A 137 -16.33 16.94 -5.28
N ASP A 138 -16.47 16.41 -6.50
CA ASP A 138 -17.64 16.49 -7.35
C ASP A 138 -18.15 15.10 -7.77
N LEU A 139 -19.46 15.03 -8.07
CA LEU A 139 -20.08 13.80 -8.52
C LEU A 139 -19.48 13.40 -9.87
N GLY A 140 -18.88 12.20 -9.92
CA GLY A 140 -18.30 11.66 -11.13
C GLY A 140 -16.81 11.95 -11.32
N ASP A 141 -16.15 12.57 -10.34
CA ASP A 141 -14.71 12.74 -10.36
C ASP A 141 -14.01 11.44 -10.75
N GLN A 142 -13.12 11.53 -11.73
CA GLN A 142 -12.22 10.45 -12.17
C GLN A 142 -12.88 9.24 -12.84
N MET A 143 -14.21 9.15 -12.77
CA MET A 143 -15.00 8.05 -13.33
C MET A 143 -15.93 8.49 -14.46
N THR A 144 -16.11 9.80 -14.67
CA THR A 144 -16.86 10.31 -15.82
C THR A 144 -16.14 9.94 -17.12
N PRO A 145 -16.81 9.28 -18.08
CA PRO A 145 -16.17 8.92 -19.34
C PRO A 145 -15.63 10.14 -20.09
N PRO A 146 -14.47 10.03 -20.77
CA PRO A 146 -13.92 11.14 -21.54
C PRO A 146 -14.92 11.71 -22.55
N GLY A 147 -15.07 13.03 -22.55
CA GLY A 147 -15.97 13.75 -23.45
C GLY A 147 -17.44 13.82 -23.01
N GLN A 148 -17.81 13.20 -21.88
CA GLN A 148 -19.15 13.30 -21.30
C GLN A 148 -19.22 14.45 -20.28
N ASP A 149 -20.37 15.11 -20.20
CA ASP A 149 -20.67 16.05 -19.12
C ASP A 149 -21.03 15.27 -17.84
N PRO A 150 -20.38 15.52 -16.69
CA PRO A 150 -20.62 14.77 -15.46
C PRO A 150 -22.07 14.82 -14.97
N LYS A 151 -22.74 15.97 -15.07
CA LYS A 151 -24.13 16.11 -14.58
C LYS A 151 -25.09 15.31 -15.44
N ASN A 152 -24.96 15.43 -16.76
CA ASN A 152 -25.79 14.65 -17.68
C ASN A 152 -25.54 13.15 -17.49
N TYR A 153 -24.28 12.72 -17.44
CA TYR A 153 -23.96 11.30 -17.31
C TYR A 153 -24.43 10.72 -15.97
N TRP A 154 -24.05 11.32 -14.84
CA TRP A 154 -24.33 10.71 -13.54
C TRP A 154 -25.75 10.98 -13.03
N ILE A 155 -26.30 12.18 -13.24
CA ILE A 155 -27.61 12.54 -12.71
C ILE A 155 -28.70 12.11 -13.68
N VAL A 156 -28.60 12.45 -14.96
CA VAL A 156 -29.67 12.20 -15.94
C VAL A 156 -29.63 10.75 -16.41
N GLU A 157 -28.51 10.30 -16.97
CA GLU A 157 -28.43 8.96 -17.59
C GLU A 157 -28.37 7.85 -16.55
N LYS A 158 -27.45 7.95 -15.57
CA LYS A 158 -27.27 6.91 -14.54
C LYS A 158 -28.24 7.03 -13.38
N GLY A 159 -28.57 8.25 -12.96
CA GLY A 159 -29.49 8.52 -11.86
C GLY A 159 -30.96 8.67 -12.26
N GLY A 160 -31.29 8.64 -13.55
CA GLY A 160 -32.67 8.83 -14.03
C GLY A 160 -33.25 10.21 -13.68
N GLY A 161 -32.41 11.24 -13.55
CA GLY A 161 -32.75 12.58 -13.09
C GLY A 161 -32.66 12.78 -11.57
N ASN A 162 -32.37 11.75 -10.78
CA ASN A 162 -32.22 11.84 -9.33
C ASN A 162 -30.72 11.88 -8.94
N PHE A 163 -30.32 12.95 -8.25
CA PHE A 163 -28.93 13.14 -7.81
C PHE A 163 -28.45 12.00 -6.90
N VAL A 164 -29.25 11.56 -5.94
CA VAL A 164 -28.89 10.51 -4.97
C VAL A 164 -28.71 9.16 -5.67
N GLU A 165 -29.53 8.85 -6.67
CA GLU A 165 -29.33 7.65 -7.48
C GLU A 165 -28.06 7.76 -8.35
N GLY A 166 -27.72 8.97 -8.83
CA GLY A 166 -26.44 9.24 -9.46
C GLY A 166 -25.24 9.02 -8.53
N VAL A 167 -25.35 9.43 -7.26
CA VAL A 167 -24.34 9.17 -6.22
C VAL A 167 -24.14 7.66 -6.01
N LYS A 168 -25.24 6.90 -5.89
CA LYS A 168 -25.17 5.43 -5.78
C LYS A 168 -24.54 4.79 -7.01
N ALA A 169 -24.88 5.27 -8.21
CA ALA A 169 -24.30 4.77 -9.44
C ALA A 169 -22.79 5.05 -9.52
N TYR A 170 -22.35 6.23 -9.09
CA TYR A 170 -20.94 6.60 -9.01
C TYR A 170 -20.18 5.72 -8.00
N ALA A 171 -20.69 5.54 -6.79
CA ALA A 171 -20.11 4.62 -5.81
C ALA A 171 -20.00 3.18 -6.36
N ASN A 172 -21.04 2.69 -7.02
CA ASN A 172 -21.02 1.36 -7.63
C ASN A 172 -19.98 1.22 -8.75
N ALA A 173 -19.77 2.26 -9.56
CA ALA A 173 -18.73 2.23 -10.60
C ALA A 173 -17.31 2.13 -10.00
N ILE A 174 -17.08 2.74 -8.84
CA ILE A 174 -15.83 2.59 -8.08
C ILE A 174 -15.68 1.15 -7.60
N CYS A 175 -16.71 0.58 -6.97
CA CYS A 175 -16.71 -0.82 -6.56
C CYS A 175 -16.44 -1.78 -7.73
N ASP A 176 -17.09 -1.56 -8.88
CA ASP A 176 -16.90 -2.37 -10.08
C ASP A 176 -15.44 -2.32 -10.57
N THR A 177 -14.79 -1.16 -10.46
CA THR A 177 -13.38 -0.99 -10.84
C THR A 177 -12.45 -1.71 -9.85
N ILE A 178 -12.73 -1.60 -8.56
CA ILE A 178 -12.01 -2.30 -7.49
C ILE A 178 -12.11 -3.82 -7.67
N GLU A 179 -13.32 -4.33 -7.95
CA GLU A 179 -13.57 -5.74 -8.20
C GLU A 179 -12.87 -6.22 -9.48
N LYS A 180 -13.00 -5.48 -10.58
CA LYS A 180 -12.37 -5.80 -11.88
C LYS A 180 -10.87 -6.00 -11.78
N TYR A 181 -10.19 -5.18 -10.98
CA TYR A 181 -8.73 -5.21 -10.84
C TYR A 181 -8.26 -5.92 -9.57
N ASN A 182 -9.17 -6.50 -8.79
CA ASN A 182 -8.89 -7.13 -7.50
C ASN A 182 -8.11 -6.23 -6.52
N LEU A 183 -8.42 -4.94 -6.45
CA LEU A 183 -7.81 -4.01 -5.49
C LEU A 183 -8.44 -4.14 -4.09
N ASP A 184 -7.77 -3.73 -3.04
CA ASP A 184 -8.23 -4.03 -1.68
C ASP A 184 -9.23 -3.03 -1.12
N GLY A 185 -9.61 -1.99 -1.86
CA GLY A 185 -10.58 -1.01 -1.37
C GLY A 185 -10.43 0.39 -1.98
N PHE A 186 -10.99 1.36 -1.25
CA PHE A 186 -11.02 2.78 -1.65
C PHE A 186 -10.59 3.69 -0.50
N ASP A 187 -9.82 4.71 -0.84
CA ASP A 187 -9.45 5.85 0.00
C ASP A 187 -10.17 7.11 -0.50
N ILE A 188 -11.05 7.64 0.35
CA ILE A 188 -11.80 8.87 0.07
C ILE A 188 -10.96 10.05 0.57
N ASP A 189 -10.30 10.74 -0.35
CA ASP A 189 -9.65 12.01 -0.07
C ASP A 189 -10.72 13.11 -0.04
N TYR A 190 -11.04 13.57 1.18
CA TYR A 190 -12.14 14.48 1.45
C TYR A 190 -11.65 15.77 2.11
N GLU A 191 -11.45 16.80 1.28
CA GLU A 191 -10.78 18.05 1.67
C GLU A 191 -11.57 19.35 1.38
N PRO A 192 -12.86 19.45 1.71
CA PRO A 192 -13.64 20.66 1.45
C PRO A 192 -13.10 21.92 2.13
N GLY A 193 -12.38 21.78 3.25
CA GLY A 193 -11.72 22.85 3.98
C GLY A 193 -10.35 23.25 3.44
N TYR A 194 -9.80 22.49 2.48
CA TYR A 194 -8.50 22.76 1.84
C TYR A 194 -8.62 23.13 0.36
N GLY A 195 -9.80 23.61 -0.05
CA GLY A 195 -10.04 24.10 -1.40
C GLY A 195 -10.75 23.12 -2.32
N HIS A 196 -11.04 21.90 -1.84
CA HIS A 196 -11.69 20.84 -2.61
C HIS A 196 -13.16 20.67 -2.22
N SER A 197 -13.93 21.76 -2.30
CA SER A 197 -15.38 21.73 -2.07
C SER A 197 -16.15 21.70 -3.39
N GLY A 198 -17.17 20.85 -3.47
CA GLY A 198 -18.00 20.66 -4.65
C GLY A 198 -19.33 19.98 -4.32
N SER A 199 -19.91 19.35 -5.34
CA SER A 199 -21.21 18.68 -5.26
C SER A 199 -21.23 17.46 -4.33
N MET A 200 -20.07 16.89 -4.03
CA MET A 200 -19.91 15.77 -3.07
C MET A 200 -19.27 16.24 -1.76
N ALA A 201 -18.33 17.18 -1.81
CA ALA A 201 -17.59 17.65 -0.64
C ALA A 201 -17.99 19.05 -0.17
N ASN A 202 -18.40 19.16 1.09
CA ASN A 202 -18.71 20.44 1.72
C ASN A 202 -18.36 20.45 3.22
N GLY A 203 -18.50 21.62 3.83
CA GLY A 203 -18.13 21.85 5.22
C GLY A 203 -19.01 21.17 6.28
N GLU A 204 -20.17 20.63 5.90
CA GLU A 204 -21.14 20.05 6.84
C GLU A 204 -20.71 18.68 7.35
N THR A 205 -21.23 18.30 8.53
CA THR A 205 -21.07 16.93 9.05
C THR A 205 -21.73 15.92 8.11
N ILE A 206 -21.04 14.81 7.84
CA ILE A 206 -21.55 13.70 7.06
C ILE A 206 -22.42 12.82 7.96
N SER A 207 -23.74 12.86 7.76
CA SER A 207 -24.72 12.11 8.56
C SER A 207 -25.88 11.65 7.68
N GLU A 208 -26.57 10.59 8.11
CA GLU A 208 -27.66 9.96 7.36
C GLU A 208 -28.83 10.91 7.10
N ASN A 209 -29.20 11.69 8.11
CA ASN A 209 -30.46 12.43 8.13
C ASN A 209 -30.28 13.96 8.15
N SER A 210 -29.04 14.47 8.15
CA SER A 210 -28.74 15.91 8.23
C SER A 210 -27.33 16.22 7.69
N GLY A 211 -27.07 17.47 7.33
CA GLY A 211 -25.77 17.89 6.80
C GLY A 211 -25.50 17.27 5.43
N ASN A 212 -24.30 16.75 5.21
CA ASN A 212 -23.91 16.13 3.93
C ASN A 212 -24.43 14.69 3.80
N THR A 213 -25.73 14.56 3.59
CA THR A 213 -26.43 13.28 3.39
C THR A 213 -26.02 12.56 2.09
N ASN A 214 -25.63 13.31 1.05
CA ASN A 214 -25.13 12.73 -0.20
C ASN A 214 -23.83 11.95 0.01
N MET A 215 -22.88 12.53 0.74
CA MET A 215 -21.63 11.85 1.09
C MET A 215 -21.88 10.65 2.02
N PHE A 216 -22.88 10.73 2.90
CA PHE A 216 -23.29 9.56 3.69
C PHE A 216 -23.78 8.41 2.81
N VAL A 217 -24.67 8.69 1.84
CA VAL A 217 -25.16 7.68 0.88
C VAL A 217 -24.00 7.09 0.06
N PHE A 218 -23.05 7.92 -0.35
CA PHE A 218 -21.85 7.48 -1.06
C PHE A 218 -21.02 6.48 -0.23
N ILE A 219 -20.65 6.88 0.99
CA ILE A 219 -19.89 6.03 1.94
C ILE A 219 -20.63 4.72 2.20
N LYS A 220 -21.93 4.80 2.51
CA LYS A 220 -22.73 3.61 2.79
C LYS A 220 -22.78 2.66 1.59
N THR A 221 -22.96 3.20 0.38
CA THR A 221 -23.03 2.38 -0.84
C THR A 221 -21.70 1.68 -1.13
N LEU A 222 -20.56 2.36 -0.96
CA LEU A 222 -19.23 1.75 -1.05
C LEU A 222 -19.09 0.64 0.00
N SER A 223 -19.37 0.97 1.27
CA SER A 223 -19.24 0.06 2.40
C SER A 223 -20.08 -1.21 2.25
N ASP A 224 -21.35 -1.08 1.85
CA ASP A 224 -22.28 -2.20 1.68
C ASP A 224 -21.76 -3.24 0.66
N ARG A 225 -20.91 -2.84 -0.30
CA ARG A 225 -20.28 -3.76 -1.26
C ARG A 225 -18.88 -4.20 -0.85
N LEU A 226 -18.03 -3.26 -0.41
CA LEU A 226 -16.61 -3.52 -0.17
C LEU A 226 -16.38 -4.31 1.11
N ARG A 227 -17.03 -3.94 2.23
CA ARG A 227 -16.74 -4.55 3.54
C ARG A 227 -17.14 -6.03 3.62
N PRO A 228 -18.33 -6.48 3.14
CA PRO A 228 -18.67 -7.90 3.11
C PRO A 228 -17.72 -8.74 2.24
N ALA A 229 -17.05 -8.12 1.27
CA ALA A 229 -16.03 -8.74 0.43
C ALA A 229 -14.63 -8.76 1.06
N GLY A 230 -14.47 -8.29 2.31
CA GLY A 230 -13.17 -8.20 3.00
C GLY A 230 -12.26 -7.07 2.51
N ARG A 231 -12.83 -6.09 1.78
CA ARG A 231 -12.12 -4.90 1.27
C ARG A 231 -12.27 -3.73 2.25
N MET A 232 -11.35 -2.79 2.16
CA MET A 232 -11.25 -1.63 3.02
C MET A 232 -11.98 -0.43 2.44
N LEU A 233 -12.56 0.39 3.31
CA LEU A 233 -12.98 1.74 2.99
C LEU A 233 -12.33 2.68 4.00
N VAL A 234 -11.46 3.57 3.53
CA VAL A 234 -10.78 4.55 4.39
C VAL A 234 -11.12 5.97 3.93
N MET A 235 -10.87 6.95 4.80
CA MET A 235 -11.10 8.36 4.50
C MET A 235 -9.91 9.17 4.99
N ASP A 236 -9.30 9.90 4.08
CA ASP A 236 -8.26 10.88 4.35
C ASP A 236 -8.76 12.32 4.18
N GLY A 237 -7.94 13.31 4.52
CA GLY A 237 -8.34 14.71 4.51
C GLY A 237 -8.93 15.13 5.83
N GLN A 238 -10.27 15.17 5.83
CA GLN A 238 -11.08 15.66 6.93
C GLN A 238 -12.03 14.61 7.51
N PRO A 239 -11.54 13.44 7.98
CA PRO A 239 -12.40 12.42 8.57
C PRO A 239 -13.08 12.88 9.87
N GLU A 240 -12.66 13.99 10.50
CA GLU A 240 -13.38 14.61 11.62
C GLU A 240 -14.80 15.05 11.25
N LYS A 241 -15.10 15.22 9.94
CA LYS A 241 -16.43 15.58 9.44
C LYS A 241 -17.42 14.41 9.46
N LEU A 242 -16.98 13.18 9.69
CA LEU A 242 -17.89 12.04 9.87
C LEU A 242 -18.70 12.22 11.16
N SER A 243 -20.00 11.95 11.09
CA SER A 243 -20.78 11.65 12.29
C SER A 243 -20.33 10.32 12.90
N THR A 244 -20.69 10.09 14.16
CA THR A 244 -20.45 8.79 14.83
C THR A 244 -21.01 7.62 14.02
N GLU A 245 -22.21 7.73 13.46
CA GLU A 245 -22.81 6.67 12.64
C GLU A 245 -22.08 6.49 11.31
N ALA A 246 -21.72 7.57 10.61
CA ALA A 246 -20.95 7.48 9.37
C ALA A 246 -19.57 6.83 9.59
N SER A 247 -18.94 7.12 10.74
CA SER A 247 -17.60 6.61 11.09
C SER A 247 -17.52 5.08 11.21
N LYS A 248 -18.66 4.41 11.46
CA LYS A 248 -18.74 2.94 11.55
C LYS A 248 -18.48 2.23 10.22
N TYR A 249 -18.65 2.94 9.11
CA TYR A 249 -18.41 2.42 7.76
C TYR A 249 -16.96 2.56 7.30
N ILE A 250 -16.16 3.37 7.99
CA ILE A 250 -14.77 3.66 7.65
C ILE A 250 -13.84 2.76 8.46
N ASP A 251 -12.75 2.27 7.89
CA ASP A 251 -11.78 1.40 8.55
C ASP A 251 -10.61 2.18 9.16
N HIS A 252 -10.18 3.27 8.52
CA HIS A 252 -9.15 4.17 9.04
C HIS A 252 -9.47 5.64 8.76
N TYR A 253 -9.15 6.50 9.72
CA TYR A 253 -9.22 7.96 9.64
C TYR A 253 -7.80 8.47 9.41
N ILE A 254 -7.49 8.91 8.20
CA ILE A 254 -6.12 9.26 7.81
C ILE A 254 -6.00 10.78 7.79
N TYR A 255 -5.03 11.33 8.53
CA TYR A 255 -4.83 12.78 8.62
C TYR A 255 -3.54 13.18 7.96
N GLN A 256 -3.60 14.23 7.13
CA GLN A 256 -2.41 14.93 6.65
C GLN A 256 -1.81 15.81 7.75
N ALA A 257 -1.03 15.21 8.65
CA ALA A 257 -0.34 15.94 9.71
C ALA A 257 1.02 16.48 9.21
N TYR A 258 0.99 17.15 8.06
CA TYR A 258 2.18 17.54 7.30
C TYR A 258 3.01 18.62 7.98
N TRP A 259 2.35 19.64 8.53
CA TRP A 259 2.99 20.90 8.91
C TRP A 259 2.95 21.19 10.40
N GLU A 260 2.35 20.30 11.18
CA GLU A 260 2.36 20.33 12.63
C GLU A 260 3.81 20.20 13.13
N ARG A 261 4.23 21.12 14.01
CA ARG A 261 5.62 21.20 14.51
C ARG A 261 5.79 20.73 15.95
N SER A 262 4.74 20.19 16.57
CA SER A 262 4.85 19.57 17.89
C SER A 262 3.77 18.53 18.14
N THR A 263 4.06 17.62 19.07
CA THR A 263 3.12 16.57 19.51
C THR A 263 1.76 17.16 19.90
N ALA A 264 1.76 18.31 20.59
CA ALA A 264 0.54 18.99 21.02
C ALA A 264 -0.32 19.52 19.84
N GLN A 265 0.31 19.93 18.73
CA GLN A 265 -0.42 20.34 17.53
C GLN A 265 -1.06 19.14 16.83
N VAL A 266 -0.33 18.03 16.73
CA VAL A 266 -0.83 16.77 16.16
C VAL A 266 -2.03 16.27 16.96
N LEU A 267 -1.90 16.16 18.29
CA LEU A 267 -2.99 15.71 19.16
C LEU A 267 -4.24 16.60 19.02
N ARG A 268 -4.09 17.92 18.84
CA ARG A 268 -5.23 18.82 18.61
C ARG A 268 -5.95 18.53 17.30
N LYS A 269 -5.22 18.12 16.26
CA LYS A 269 -5.79 17.80 14.94
C LYS A 269 -6.62 16.51 15.00
N ILE A 270 -6.07 15.47 15.62
CA ILE A 270 -6.61 14.10 15.51
C ILE A 270 -7.54 13.69 16.65
N ASN A 271 -7.65 14.47 17.72
CA ASN A 271 -8.49 14.11 18.86
C ASN A 271 -9.98 14.22 18.51
N GLN A 272 -10.58 13.09 18.10
CA GLN A 272 -11.95 12.99 17.62
C GLN A 272 -12.73 11.89 18.36
N PRO A 273 -13.07 12.09 19.65
CA PRO A 273 -13.68 11.07 20.50
C PRO A 273 -15.08 10.63 20.07
N HIS A 274 -15.71 11.35 19.13
CA HIS A 274 -17.01 10.97 18.55
C HIS A 274 -16.89 9.93 17.44
N LEU A 275 -15.71 9.73 16.85
CA LEU A 275 -15.49 8.72 15.82
C LEU A 275 -15.31 7.33 16.46
N GLU A 276 -15.92 6.32 15.88
CA GLU A 276 -15.84 4.95 16.39
C GLU A 276 -14.38 4.48 16.42
N ASN A 277 -13.90 4.04 17.60
CA ASN A 277 -12.56 3.51 17.82
C ASN A 277 -11.44 4.38 17.20
N TRP A 278 -11.57 5.70 17.32
CA TRP A 278 -10.67 6.67 16.70
C TRP A 278 -9.21 6.45 17.09
N GLU A 279 -8.93 5.97 18.30
CA GLU A 279 -7.57 5.78 18.77
C GLU A 279 -6.80 4.75 17.93
N ARG A 280 -7.46 3.66 17.55
CA ARG A 280 -6.85 2.56 16.79
C ARG A 280 -7.07 2.66 15.29
N LYS A 281 -8.06 3.45 14.85
CA LYS A 281 -8.35 3.68 13.43
C LYS A 281 -7.65 4.93 12.88
N THR A 282 -7.09 5.79 13.71
CA THR A 282 -6.36 6.98 13.25
C THR A 282 -4.98 6.63 12.70
N ILE A 283 -4.68 7.14 11.51
CA ILE A 283 -3.35 7.17 10.91
C ILE A 283 -2.93 8.63 10.71
N ILE A 284 -1.70 8.97 11.10
CA ILE A 284 -1.13 10.29 10.88
C ILE A 284 0.01 10.24 9.89
N THR A 285 0.02 11.17 8.95
CA THR A 285 0.94 11.10 7.82
C THR A 285 1.82 12.32 7.70
N VAL A 286 3.02 12.09 7.15
CA VAL A 286 4.05 13.10 6.91
C VAL A 286 4.17 13.36 5.41
N GLU A 287 4.40 14.60 5.04
CA GLU A 287 4.63 15.04 3.66
C GLU A 287 6.04 14.62 3.22
N PHE A 288 6.17 13.78 2.19
CA PHE A 288 7.47 13.28 1.70
C PHE A 288 7.82 13.72 0.27
N GLU A 289 6.95 14.41 -0.47
CA GLU A 289 7.36 15.08 -1.71
C GLU A 289 8.46 16.11 -1.43
N GLN A 290 8.39 16.79 -0.27
CA GLN A 290 9.39 17.74 0.23
C GLN A 290 10.19 17.17 1.40
N GLY A 291 9.55 16.44 2.32
CA GLY A 291 10.16 15.99 3.57
C GLY A 291 10.96 14.69 3.51
N TRP A 292 11.14 14.05 2.34
CA TRP A 292 11.77 12.72 2.27
C TRP A 292 13.22 12.72 2.73
N GLN A 293 13.99 13.80 2.58
CA GLN A 293 15.40 13.81 3.00
C GLN A 293 15.56 13.88 4.52
N THR A 294 14.61 14.52 5.20
CA THR A 294 14.69 14.88 6.63
C THR A 294 13.70 14.12 7.50
N GLY A 295 12.84 13.28 6.92
CA GLY A 295 11.79 12.55 7.64
C GLY A 295 10.70 13.47 8.19
N GLY A 296 10.32 14.46 7.38
CA GLY A 296 9.32 15.48 7.71
C GLY A 296 9.89 16.88 7.95
N VAL A 297 9.13 17.71 8.67
CA VAL A 297 9.46 19.12 8.88
C VAL A 297 10.67 19.34 9.80
N ASP A 298 11.40 20.41 9.51
CA ASP A 298 12.45 20.91 10.41
C ASP A 298 11.87 21.41 11.73
N ASN A 299 12.70 21.39 12.78
CA ASN A 299 12.40 21.94 14.10
C ASN A 299 11.13 21.37 14.76
N TYR A 300 10.76 20.13 14.43
CA TYR A 300 9.70 19.42 15.15
C TYR A 300 10.10 19.19 16.61
N THR A 301 9.17 19.44 17.54
CA THR A 301 9.36 19.22 18.98
C THR A 301 8.45 18.10 19.47
N SER A 302 9.05 16.95 19.76
CA SER A 302 8.39 15.81 20.38
C SER A 302 8.20 16.02 21.88
N VAL A 303 7.16 15.41 22.46
CA VAL A 303 7.01 15.27 23.92
C VAL A 303 8.09 14.35 24.52
N ARG A 304 8.73 13.50 23.70
CA ARG A 304 9.77 12.55 24.06
C ARG A 304 11.17 13.18 23.90
N PRO A 305 11.93 13.43 24.98
CA PRO A 305 13.29 13.97 24.89
C PRO A 305 14.22 13.14 24.01
N GLU A 306 14.06 11.81 24.03
CA GLU A 306 14.81 10.85 23.23
C GLU A 306 14.59 11.03 21.73
N ILE A 307 13.37 11.39 21.29
CA ILE A 307 13.09 11.72 19.89
C ILE A 307 13.70 13.08 19.53
N ASN A 308 13.67 14.06 20.43
CA ASN A 308 14.30 15.37 20.22
C ASN A 308 15.82 15.30 20.06
N ALA A 309 16.46 14.22 20.52
CA ALA A 309 17.90 14.01 20.38
C ALA A 309 18.31 13.63 18.94
N TYR A 310 17.38 13.16 18.10
CA TYR A 310 17.68 12.88 16.71
C TYR A 310 17.98 14.17 15.93
N PRO A 311 18.96 14.18 15.01
CA PRO A 311 19.22 15.36 14.18
C PRO A 311 18.09 15.61 13.16
N GLU A 312 17.45 14.55 12.67
CA GLU A 312 16.41 14.54 11.63
C GLU A 312 15.39 13.42 11.94
N GLY A 313 14.23 13.44 11.29
CA GLY A 313 13.19 12.41 11.42
C GLY A 313 12.28 12.57 12.65
N ARG A 314 12.47 13.62 13.43
CA ARG A 314 11.74 13.83 14.70
C ARG A 314 10.23 13.76 14.54
N GLN A 315 9.68 14.32 13.45
CA GLN A 315 8.24 14.31 13.19
C GLN A 315 7.71 12.88 13.01
N ILE A 316 8.22 12.14 12.03
CA ILE A 316 7.73 10.78 11.74
C ILE A 316 8.01 9.80 12.90
N PHE A 317 9.10 10.00 13.64
CA PHE A 317 9.42 9.17 14.82
C PHE A 317 8.51 9.48 16.01
N ASP A 318 8.17 10.75 16.26
CA ASP A 318 7.15 11.10 17.25
C ASP A 318 5.80 10.49 16.88
N TYR A 319 5.44 10.56 15.59
CA TYR A 319 4.15 10.04 15.11
C TYR A 319 4.05 8.54 15.39
N ALA A 320 5.09 7.76 15.06
CA ALA A 320 5.07 6.31 15.26
C ALA A 320 5.05 5.89 16.74
N THR A 321 5.48 6.78 17.64
CA THR A 321 5.58 6.54 19.07
C THR A 321 4.55 7.35 19.87
N LEU A 322 3.55 7.93 19.19
CA LEU A 322 2.56 8.80 19.80
C LEU A 322 1.59 8.01 20.68
N ASP A 323 1.64 8.28 21.99
CA ASP A 323 0.61 7.80 22.91
C ASP A 323 -0.51 8.85 22.98
N LEU A 324 -1.75 8.38 22.80
CA LEU A 324 -2.97 9.17 22.80
C LEU A 324 -3.41 9.50 24.23
N PRO A 325 -4.38 10.44 24.42
CA PRO A 325 -4.76 10.90 25.75
C PRO A 325 -5.24 9.81 26.72
N ASP A 326 -5.76 8.70 26.19
CA ASP A 326 -6.20 7.53 26.99
C ASP A 326 -5.08 6.50 27.24
N GLY A 327 -3.86 6.82 26.80
CA GLY A 327 -2.65 6.00 26.93
C GLY A 327 -2.47 4.96 25.84
N ARG A 328 -3.41 4.79 24.89
CA ARG A 328 -3.22 3.87 23.76
C ARG A 328 -2.27 4.48 22.73
N ARG A 329 -1.51 3.64 22.04
CA ARG A 329 -0.68 4.04 20.90
C ARG A 329 -1.57 4.40 19.71
N ILE A 330 -1.10 5.33 18.87
CA ILE A 330 -1.70 5.64 17.57
C ILE A 330 -1.93 4.39 16.69
N GLY A 331 -2.99 4.38 15.90
CA GLY A 331 -3.35 3.29 14.98
C GLY A 331 -2.28 3.00 13.92
N GLY A 332 -1.70 4.05 13.35
CA GLY A 332 -0.63 3.91 12.36
C GLY A 332 -0.01 5.24 11.93
N ILE A 333 0.98 5.14 11.05
CA ILE A 333 1.63 6.28 10.41
C ILE A 333 1.77 6.06 8.91
N GLY A 334 1.99 7.13 8.15
CA GLY A 334 2.35 6.99 6.75
C GLY A 334 3.02 8.21 6.13
N THR A 335 3.30 8.11 4.84
CA THR A 335 4.01 9.15 4.09
C THR A 335 3.33 9.43 2.74
N TYR A 336 3.20 10.72 2.39
CA TYR A 336 2.72 11.19 1.09
C TYR A 336 3.84 11.21 0.05
N HIS A 337 3.65 10.62 -1.13
CA HIS A 337 4.75 10.26 -2.05
C HIS A 337 5.80 9.38 -1.36
N MET A 338 5.33 8.27 -0.76
CA MET A 338 6.18 7.39 0.06
C MET A 338 7.42 6.87 -0.68
N GLU A 339 7.33 6.72 -2.00
CA GLU A 339 8.41 6.24 -2.86
C GLU A 339 9.61 7.20 -2.90
N TYR A 340 9.46 8.45 -2.48
CA TYR A 340 10.58 9.39 -2.41
C TYR A 340 11.58 8.99 -1.31
N ASP A 341 11.13 8.28 -0.26
CA ASP A 341 12.01 7.71 0.77
C ASP A 341 12.93 6.60 0.22
N TYR A 342 12.63 6.04 -0.97
CA TYR A 342 13.47 5.01 -1.59
C TYR A 342 14.89 5.53 -1.89
N ALA A 343 15.05 6.82 -2.21
CA ALA A 343 16.34 7.41 -2.54
C ALA A 343 17.26 7.61 -1.32
N ASN A 344 16.73 7.46 -0.10
CA ASN A 344 17.54 7.51 1.11
C ASN A 344 18.44 6.28 1.25
N THR A 345 19.40 6.39 2.18
CA THR A 345 20.24 5.27 2.60
C THR A 345 19.99 4.97 4.08
N PRO A 346 19.46 3.78 4.42
CA PRO A 346 18.94 2.75 3.50
C PRO A 346 17.65 3.22 2.77
N PRO A 347 17.25 2.56 1.66
CA PRO A 347 15.96 2.85 1.01
C PRO A 347 14.79 2.67 1.98
N TYR A 348 13.84 3.60 1.93
CA TYR A 348 12.75 3.72 2.91
C TYR A 348 13.25 3.96 4.35
N LYS A 349 14.34 4.73 4.52
CA LYS A 349 15.02 4.98 5.80
C LYS A 349 14.03 5.38 6.88
N TRP A 350 13.22 6.39 6.60
CA TRP A 350 12.40 7.04 7.61
C TRP A 350 11.20 6.20 7.99
N LEU A 351 10.49 5.64 7.00
CA LEU A 351 9.33 4.81 7.28
C LEU A 351 9.72 3.51 8.01
N ARG A 352 10.84 2.87 7.61
CA ARG A 352 11.36 1.67 8.30
C ARG A 352 11.74 1.96 9.74
N GLU A 353 12.52 3.03 9.97
CA GLU A 353 12.96 3.40 11.31
C GLU A 353 11.76 3.78 12.19
N ALA A 354 10.83 4.58 11.69
CA ALA A 354 9.65 4.97 12.44
C ALA A 354 8.81 3.76 12.89
N LEU A 355 8.55 2.81 11.99
CA LEU A 355 7.80 1.60 12.33
C LEU A 355 8.58 0.67 13.27
N HIS A 356 9.91 0.64 13.19
CA HIS A 356 10.74 -0.05 14.16
C HIS A 356 10.64 0.60 15.56
N LEU A 357 10.71 1.92 15.63
CA LEU A 357 10.56 2.65 16.90
C LEU A 357 9.18 2.43 17.52
N GLY A 358 8.11 2.53 16.72
CA GLY A 358 6.73 2.39 17.18
C GLY A 358 6.34 0.97 17.60
N ASN A 359 6.93 -0.06 17.01
CA ASN A 359 6.53 -1.45 17.26
C ASN A 359 7.53 -2.27 18.09
N VAL A 360 8.80 -1.84 18.18
CA VAL A 360 9.85 -2.61 18.86
C VAL A 360 10.52 -1.81 19.99
N VAL A 361 10.99 -0.59 19.71
CA VAL A 361 11.80 0.16 20.70
C VAL A 361 10.93 0.77 21.79
N TYR A 362 9.80 1.36 21.41
CA TYR A 362 8.82 1.94 22.34
C TYR A 362 7.50 1.20 22.24
N PRO A 363 7.38 -0.02 22.79
CA PRO A 363 6.14 -0.79 22.70
C PRO A 363 4.99 0.00 23.31
N GLY A 364 3.91 0.14 22.53
CA GLY A 364 2.73 0.90 22.94
C GLY A 364 1.66 0.01 23.55
N LYS A 365 0.75 0.63 24.33
CA LYS A 365 -0.49 -0.02 24.75
C LYS A 365 -1.47 -0.01 23.58
N LEU A 366 -2.01 -1.16 23.19
CA LEU A 366 -2.83 -1.30 21.97
C LEU A 366 -4.32 -1.56 22.26
N ASP A 367 -4.67 -1.83 23.52
CA ASP A 367 -5.99 -2.26 24.01
C ASP A 367 -6.63 -1.30 25.03
#